data_AF-Q5C2A1-F1
#
_entry.id   AF-Q5C2A1-F1
#
_cell.length_a   1.000
_cell.length_b   1.000
_cell.length_c   1.000
_cell.angle_alpha   90.00
_cell.angle_beta   90.00
_cell.angle_gamma   90.00
#
_symmetry.space_group_name_H-M   'P 1'
#
loop_
_entity.id
_entity.type
_entity.pdbx_description
1 polymer ?
#
loop_
_entity_poly.entity_id
_entity_poly.type
_entity_poly.pdbx_seq_one_letter_code
_entity_poly.pdbx_strand_id
1 'polypeptide(L)'
;MGLLDPDTRDGRVIFFLPWMNYALAGTTDSECSITDHPSPSESEVNFILEEISSYLSSEIQVRRGDVLSAWAGIRPLVRDPNSSDTQSIARNHIIDVSPSKLITIAGGKWTTYRSMAEETVDKAIKVCGLKPSSPCRTKGLLLEGAHGWSPNLFIQIVQEYGMDVDVARHLTGIYGDKAITIANMSKLTGLRWPILGKNYIPNSHLFEQKLNMHAGNMLVMLLIF
;
A
#
# COMPACT_ATOMS: atom_id res chain seq x y z
N MET A 1 -9.70 -14.49 5.50
CA MET A 1 -9.24 -14.08 6.84
C MET A 1 -7.72 -14.03 6.80
N GLY A 2 -7.07 -13.03 7.39
CA GLY A 2 -5.60 -12.96 7.44
C GLY A 2 -5.04 -13.62 8.70
N LEU A 3 -3.78 -14.02 8.66
CA LEU A 3 -3.01 -14.54 9.79
C LEU A 3 -1.85 -13.59 10.09
N LEU A 4 -1.48 -13.48 11.37
CA LEU A 4 -0.35 -12.72 11.89
C LEU A 4 0.42 -13.67 12.80
N ASP A 5 1.69 -13.88 12.49
CA ASP A 5 2.65 -14.56 13.33
C ASP A 5 3.56 -13.51 14.01
N PRO A 6 3.48 -13.35 15.34
CA PRO A 6 4.28 -12.36 16.07
C PRO A 6 5.65 -12.89 16.54
N ASP A 7 5.94 -14.19 16.35
CA ASP A 7 7.10 -14.87 16.95
C ASP A 7 7.64 -15.94 15.99
N THR A 8 8.10 -15.50 14.81
CA THR A 8 8.79 -16.36 13.83
C THR A 8 10.04 -16.99 14.45
N ARG A 9 10.68 -17.95 13.76
CA ARG A 9 11.89 -18.65 14.27
C ARG A 9 13.05 -17.75 14.71
N ASP A 10 13.06 -16.48 14.31
CA ASP A 10 14.04 -15.45 14.65
C ASP A 10 13.45 -14.21 15.36
N GLY A 11 12.21 -14.29 15.85
CA GLY A 11 11.54 -13.23 16.60
C GLY A 11 11.06 -12.04 15.76
N ARG A 12 10.94 -12.22 14.43
CA ARG A 12 10.30 -11.25 13.53
C ARG A 12 8.79 -11.46 13.49
N VAL A 13 8.09 -10.51 12.87
CA VAL A 13 6.63 -10.54 12.70
C VAL A 13 6.30 -10.72 11.22
N ILE A 14 5.54 -11.77 10.91
CA ILE A 14 5.05 -12.06 9.57
C ILE A 14 3.53 -11.98 9.52
N PHE A 15 3.04 -11.57 8.35
CA PHE A 15 1.64 -11.46 7.99
C PHE A 15 1.38 -12.33 6.77
N PHE A 16 0.23 -13.01 6.78
CA PHE A 16 -0.32 -13.71 5.63
C PHE A 16 -1.71 -13.14 5.36
N LEU A 17 -1.81 -12.24 4.36
CA LEU A 17 -3.02 -11.47 4.08
C LEU A 17 -3.65 -11.91 2.76
N PRO A 18 -4.96 -12.24 2.72
CA PRO A 18 -5.63 -12.51 1.45
C PRO A 18 -5.72 -11.21 0.64
N TRP A 19 -5.26 -11.24 -0.61
CA TRP A 19 -5.25 -10.10 -1.52
C TRP A 19 -5.59 -10.54 -2.95
N MET A 20 -6.73 -10.07 -3.48
CA MET A 20 -7.14 -10.29 -4.88
C MET A 20 -7.10 -11.76 -5.37
N ASN A 21 -7.63 -12.67 -4.54
CA ASN A 21 -7.63 -14.14 -4.71
C ASN A 21 -6.27 -14.84 -4.51
N TYR A 22 -5.26 -14.12 -4.04
CA TYR A 22 -3.92 -14.61 -3.73
C TYR A 22 -3.58 -14.43 -2.24
N ALA A 23 -2.46 -14.99 -1.80
CA ALA A 23 -1.85 -14.74 -0.50
C ALA A 23 -0.70 -13.71 -0.61
N LEU A 24 -0.73 -12.71 0.28
CA LEU A 24 0.33 -11.72 0.45
C LEU A 24 1.12 -12.07 1.71
N ALA A 25 2.40 -12.41 1.55
CA ALA A 25 3.24 -12.90 2.65
C ALA A 25 4.46 -12.00 2.89
N GLY A 26 4.74 -11.66 4.15
CA GLY A 26 5.87 -10.82 4.53
C GLY A 26 5.70 -10.20 5.92
N THR A 27 6.68 -9.50 6.47
CA THR A 27 7.85 -8.93 5.78
C THR A 27 9.14 -9.25 6.51
N THR A 28 10.25 -9.36 5.78
CA THR A 28 11.57 -9.28 6.40
C THR A 28 11.89 -7.84 6.81
N ASP A 29 12.76 -7.70 7.81
CA ASP A 29 13.45 -6.46 8.14
C ASP A 29 14.94 -6.83 8.22
N SER A 30 15.74 -6.22 7.35
CA SER A 30 17.14 -6.55 7.08
C SER A 30 17.90 -5.24 6.83
N GLU A 31 19.05 -5.01 7.47
CA GLU A 31 19.85 -3.81 7.19
C GLU A 31 20.32 -3.79 5.73
N CYS A 32 20.13 -2.66 5.03
CA CYS A 32 20.46 -2.53 3.61
C CYS A 32 21.15 -1.19 3.28
N SER A 33 21.96 -1.18 2.23
CA SER A 33 22.43 0.06 1.61
C SER A 33 21.28 0.80 0.91
N ILE A 34 21.37 2.12 0.85
CA ILE A 34 20.38 2.96 0.16
C ILE A 34 20.55 2.79 -1.35
N THR A 35 19.44 2.51 -2.04
CA THR A 35 19.34 2.37 -3.51
C THR A 35 17.96 2.83 -3.97
N ASP A 36 17.84 3.36 -5.19
CA ASP A 36 16.53 3.63 -5.81
C ASP A 36 15.88 2.36 -6.37
N HIS A 37 16.61 1.25 -6.41
CA HIS A 37 16.18 -0.03 -6.96
C HIS A 37 16.42 -1.16 -5.94
N PRO A 38 15.65 -1.20 -4.83
CA PRO A 38 15.68 -2.32 -3.92
C PRO A 38 15.13 -3.58 -4.60
N SER A 39 15.76 -4.72 -4.33
CA SER A 39 15.35 -6.02 -4.83
C SER A 39 15.38 -7.04 -3.70
N PRO A 40 14.33 -7.88 -3.55
CA PRO A 40 14.32 -8.91 -2.51
C PRO A 40 15.44 -9.92 -2.75
N SER A 41 16.11 -10.35 -1.68
CA SER A 41 17.10 -11.44 -1.80
C SER A 41 16.40 -12.80 -1.81
N GLU A 42 16.94 -13.78 -2.55
CA GLU A 42 16.39 -15.15 -2.53
C GLU A 42 16.44 -15.78 -1.13
N SER A 43 17.37 -15.36 -0.27
CA SER A 43 17.39 -15.72 1.15
C SER A 43 16.14 -15.24 1.91
N GLU A 44 15.65 -14.03 1.63
CA GLU A 44 14.43 -13.50 2.26
C GLU A 44 13.16 -14.13 1.66
N VAL A 45 13.16 -14.43 0.36
CA VAL A 45 12.08 -15.19 -0.29
C VAL A 45 11.97 -16.59 0.34
N ASN A 46 13.09 -17.30 0.47
CA ASN A 46 13.12 -18.64 1.08
C ASN A 46 12.74 -18.61 2.56
N PHE A 47 13.19 -17.61 3.33
CA PHE A 47 12.75 -17.42 4.73
C PHE A 47 11.23 -17.34 4.84
N ILE A 48 10.58 -16.47 4.04
CA ILE A 48 9.11 -16.33 4.06
C ILE A 48 8.43 -17.66 3.67
N LEU A 49 8.96 -18.39 2.68
CA LEU A 49 8.44 -19.71 2.26
C LEU A 49 8.57 -20.78 3.35
N GLU A 50 9.68 -20.79 4.10
CA GLU A 50 9.91 -21.71 5.22
C GLU A 50 8.99 -21.44 6.40
N GLU A 51 8.73 -20.16 6.72
CA GLU A 51 7.77 -19.79 7.76
C GLU A 51 6.34 -20.16 7.34
N ILE A 52 5.91 -19.86 6.10
CA ILE A 52 4.60 -20.31 5.55
C ILE A 52 4.44 -21.82 5.69
N SER A 53 5.47 -22.58 5.28
CA SER A 53 5.42 -24.04 5.27
C SER A 53 5.23 -24.64 6.65
N SER A 54 5.57 -23.91 7.73
CA SER A 54 5.32 -24.36 9.11
C SER A 54 3.86 -24.28 9.55
N TYR A 55 3.04 -23.46 8.87
CA TYR A 55 1.61 -23.28 9.17
C TYR A 55 0.67 -24.18 8.35
N LEU A 56 1.22 -24.92 7.38
CA LEU A 56 0.45 -25.75 6.47
C LEU A 56 0.50 -27.22 6.88
N SER A 57 -0.53 -27.98 6.48
CA SER A 57 -0.51 -29.44 6.59
C SER A 57 0.65 -30.03 5.79
N SER A 58 1.28 -31.09 6.27
CA SER A 58 2.43 -31.76 5.64
C SER A 58 2.21 -32.24 4.19
N GLU A 59 0.95 -32.34 3.75
CA GLU A 59 0.56 -32.67 2.37
C GLU A 59 0.69 -31.47 1.41
N ILE A 60 0.73 -30.24 1.92
CA ILE A 60 0.85 -29.00 1.14
C ILE A 60 2.29 -28.50 1.27
N GLN A 61 2.95 -28.33 0.13
CA GLN A 61 4.32 -27.81 0.06
C GLN A 61 4.35 -26.57 -0.82
N VAL A 62 4.57 -25.40 -0.22
CA VAL A 62 4.81 -24.16 -0.96
C VAL A 62 6.28 -24.09 -1.37
N ARG A 63 6.52 -23.67 -2.60
CA ARG A 63 7.82 -23.76 -3.29
C ARG A 63 8.15 -22.40 -3.88
N ARG A 64 9.41 -22.22 -4.28
CA ARG A 64 9.85 -21.00 -4.97
C ARG A 64 9.09 -20.71 -6.28
N GLY A 65 8.56 -21.76 -6.92
CA GLY A 65 7.69 -21.66 -8.10
C GLY A 65 6.27 -21.19 -7.83
N ASP A 66 5.83 -21.19 -6.56
CA ASP A 66 4.52 -20.70 -6.14
C ASP A 66 4.53 -19.18 -5.86
N VAL A 67 5.69 -18.53 -5.98
CA VAL A 67 5.85 -17.08 -5.83
C VAL A 67 5.64 -16.39 -7.19
N LEU A 68 4.49 -15.73 -7.34
CA LEU A 68 4.11 -14.95 -8.52
C LEU A 68 4.91 -13.65 -8.65
N SER A 69 5.19 -13.00 -7.53
CA SER A 69 5.95 -11.76 -7.49
C SER A 69 6.62 -11.59 -6.13
N ALA A 70 7.76 -10.91 -6.12
CA ALA A 70 8.45 -10.51 -4.92
C ALA A 70 8.92 -9.06 -5.12
N TRP A 71 8.61 -8.19 -4.17
CA TRP A 71 9.10 -6.80 -4.18
C TRP A 71 9.72 -6.44 -2.85
N ALA A 72 10.48 -5.35 -2.90
CA ALA A 72 11.26 -4.83 -1.80
C ALA A 72 11.01 -3.32 -1.70
N GLY A 73 10.79 -2.80 -0.49
CA GLY A 73 10.51 -1.38 -0.28
C GLY A 73 11.25 -0.84 0.94
N ILE A 74 12.01 0.24 0.76
CA ILE A 74 12.94 0.73 1.78
C ILE A 74 12.16 1.70 2.73
N ARG A 75 12.07 1.40 4.04
CA ARG A 75 11.27 2.05 5.13
C ARG A 75 12.13 2.88 6.12
N PRO A 76 12.01 4.22 6.20
CA PRO A 76 13.07 5.07 6.78
C PRO A 76 13.13 4.98 8.31
N LEU A 77 14.28 4.55 8.83
CA LEU A 77 14.57 4.54 10.26
C LEU A 77 15.22 5.87 10.65
N VAL A 78 14.53 6.62 11.51
CA VAL A 78 14.98 7.95 11.92
C VAL A 78 15.61 7.89 13.30
N ARG A 79 16.77 8.53 13.44
CA ARG A 79 17.38 8.90 14.72
C ARG A 79 17.15 10.40 14.92
N ASP A 80 16.74 10.79 16.12
CA ASP A 80 16.67 12.21 16.49
C ASP A 80 18.11 12.74 16.68
N PRO A 81 18.57 13.74 15.90
CA PRO A 81 19.91 14.30 16.04
C PRO A 81 20.16 15.01 17.38
N ASN A 82 19.10 15.29 18.16
CA ASN A 82 19.18 15.90 19.48
C ASN A 82 19.07 14.88 20.64
N SER A 83 18.82 13.60 20.34
CA SER A 83 18.80 12.55 21.36
C SER A 83 20.21 12.01 21.61
N SER A 84 20.61 11.95 22.89
CA SER A 84 21.82 11.23 23.31
C SER A 84 21.68 9.71 23.22
N ASP A 85 20.45 9.20 23.07
CA ASP A 85 20.14 7.78 23.07
C ASP A 85 20.18 7.23 21.63
N THR A 86 21.37 6.83 21.19
CA THR A 86 21.64 6.40 19.80
C THR A 86 20.96 5.10 19.39
N GLN A 87 20.38 4.36 20.35
CA GLN A 87 19.61 3.13 20.09
C GLN A 87 18.10 3.38 19.99
N SER A 88 17.58 4.54 20.42
CA SER A 88 16.16 4.87 20.31
C SER A 88 15.79 5.28 18.86
N ILE A 89 15.77 4.31 17.95
CA ILE A 89 15.20 4.49 16.61
C ILE A 89 13.73 4.88 16.78
N ALA A 90 13.36 6.09 16.35
CA ALA A 90 12.03 6.60 16.52
C ALA A 90 11.04 5.76 15.69
N ARG A 91 10.20 4.96 16.36
CA ARG A 91 9.11 4.20 15.71
C ARG A 91 7.96 5.10 15.20
N ASN A 92 8.07 6.41 15.41
CA ASN A 92 7.16 7.48 15.01
C ASN A 92 7.85 8.42 14.01
N HIS A 93 7.17 9.49 13.58
CA HIS A 93 7.78 10.57 12.81
C HIS A 93 8.47 11.61 13.70
N ILE A 94 9.44 12.33 13.14
CA ILE A 94 9.98 13.57 13.71
C ILE A 94 9.59 14.77 12.85
N ILE A 95 9.51 15.95 13.48
CA ILE A 95 9.31 17.24 12.80
C ILE A 95 10.36 18.23 13.31
N ASP A 96 11.44 18.35 12.55
CA ASP A 96 12.53 19.29 12.80
C ASP A 96 12.28 20.65 12.12
N VAL A 97 12.88 21.72 12.66
CA VAL A 97 12.77 23.08 12.13
C VAL A 97 14.13 23.76 12.15
N SER A 98 14.67 24.05 10.97
CA SER A 98 15.95 24.75 10.84
C SER A 98 15.89 26.21 11.32
N PRO A 99 17.03 26.85 11.60
CA PRO A 99 17.10 28.30 11.85
C PRO A 99 16.55 29.15 10.68
N SER A 100 16.59 28.63 9.44
CA SER A 100 16.00 29.25 8.25
C SER A 100 14.51 28.94 8.06
N LYS A 101 13.85 28.31 9.04
CA LYS A 101 12.43 27.87 9.01
C LYS A 101 12.10 26.78 7.98
N LEU A 102 13.09 26.03 7.49
CA LEU A 102 12.83 24.80 6.75
C LEU A 102 12.24 23.78 7.73
N ILE A 103 11.12 23.16 7.36
CA ILE A 103 10.44 22.16 8.18
C ILE A 103 10.69 20.79 7.54
N THR A 104 11.38 19.93 8.27
CA THR A 104 11.74 18.59 7.83
C THR A 104 10.89 17.58 8.56
N ILE A 105 10.19 16.75 7.79
CA ILE A 105 9.47 15.59 8.30
C ILE A 105 10.22 14.32 7.90
N ALA A 106 10.41 13.40 8.84
CA ALA A 106 11.07 12.13 8.57
C ALA A 106 10.43 10.98 9.36
N GLY A 107 10.43 9.79 8.77
CA GLY A 107 9.90 8.57 9.40
C GLY A 107 8.38 8.50 9.33
N GLY A 108 7.76 8.00 10.41
CA GLY A 108 6.31 7.79 10.47
C GLY A 108 5.83 6.50 9.82
N LYS A 109 4.53 6.25 9.92
CA LYS A 109 3.86 5.07 9.35
C LYS A 109 2.79 5.52 8.37
N TRP A 110 2.51 4.70 7.36
CA TRP A 110 1.36 4.92 6.48
C TRP A 110 0.05 5.06 7.28
N THR A 111 -0.13 4.27 8.34
CA THR A 111 -1.31 4.36 9.23
C THR A 111 -1.44 5.67 10.01
N THR A 112 -0.35 6.44 10.18
CA THR A 112 -0.35 7.72 10.91
C THR A 112 -0.28 8.95 10.00
N TYR A 113 -0.25 8.77 8.67
CA TYR A 113 0.03 9.84 7.69
C TYR A 113 -0.81 11.11 7.88
N ARG A 114 -2.11 10.98 8.19
CA ARG A 114 -3.03 12.10 8.37
C ARG A 114 -2.73 12.93 9.63
N SER A 115 -2.37 12.28 10.74
CA SER A 115 -1.96 12.98 11.98
C SER A 115 -0.60 13.65 11.78
N MET A 116 0.34 12.90 11.19
CA MET A 116 1.68 13.37 10.86
C MET A 116 1.65 14.62 9.94
N ALA A 117 0.75 14.65 8.96
CA ALA A 117 0.53 15.82 8.10
C ALA A 117 -0.10 17.00 8.86
N GLU A 118 -1.11 16.75 9.71
CA GLU A 118 -1.77 17.76 10.56
C GLU A 118 -0.75 18.43 11.50
N GLU A 119 0.04 17.64 12.24
CA GLU A 119 1.10 18.13 13.13
C GLU A 119 2.18 18.95 12.40
N THR A 120 2.51 18.56 11.16
CA THR A 120 3.49 19.27 10.33
C THR A 120 2.94 20.61 9.84
N VAL A 121 1.67 20.67 9.44
CA VAL A 121 0.99 21.91 9.06
C VAL A 121 0.82 22.84 10.26
N ASP A 122 0.48 22.30 11.45
CA ASP A 122 0.39 23.09 12.69
C ASP A 122 1.76 23.67 13.09
N LYS A 123 2.85 22.90 12.95
CA LYS A 123 4.21 23.41 13.10
C LYS A 123 4.50 24.54 12.10
N ALA A 124 4.12 24.38 10.83
CA ALA A 124 4.31 25.40 9.80
C ALA A 124 3.54 26.70 10.10
N ILE A 125 2.29 26.59 10.56
CA ILE A 125 1.49 27.73 11.00
C ILE A 125 2.21 28.49 12.11
N LYS A 126 2.70 27.79 13.14
CA LYS A 126 3.41 28.39 14.28
C LYS A 126 4.74 29.04 13.89
N VAL A 127 5.57 28.36 13.10
CA VAL A 127 6.93 28.81 12.73
C VAL A 127 6.90 29.98 11.74
N CYS A 128 5.99 29.95 10.78
CA CYS A 128 5.86 30.97 9.75
C CYS A 128 4.87 32.10 10.12
N GLY A 129 4.20 32.01 11.28
CA GLY A 129 3.25 33.03 11.73
C GLY A 129 1.98 33.12 10.88
N LEU A 130 1.60 32.00 10.25
CA LEU A 130 0.43 31.95 9.36
C LEU A 130 -0.87 32.09 10.15
N LYS A 131 -1.91 32.58 9.49
CA LYS A 131 -3.25 32.76 10.08
C LYS A 131 -4.29 32.07 9.19
N PRO A 132 -4.50 30.76 9.34
CA PRO A 132 -5.50 30.04 8.56
C PRO A 132 -6.91 30.55 8.90
N SER A 133 -7.80 30.57 7.91
CA SER A 133 -9.20 31.00 8.05
C SER A 133 -10.10 29.95 8.73
N SER A 134 -9.61 28.72 8.90
CA SER A 134 -10.33 27.60 9.51
C SER A 134 -9.36 26.60 10.16
N PRO A 135 -9.79 25.83 11.18
CA PRO A 135 -9.00 24.71 11.70
C PRO A 135 -8.79 23.61 10.66
N CYS A 136 -7.96 22.60 10.99
CA CYS A 136 -7.80 21.41 10.16
C CYS A 136 -9.15 20.69 9.96
N ARG A 137 -9.41 20.25 8.72
CA ARG A 137 -10.67 19.57 8.31
C ARG A 137 -10.47 18.14 7.82
N THR A 138 -9.23 17.60 7.86
CA THR A 138 -8.88 16.32 7.22
C THR A 138 -9.52 15.11 7.88
N LYS A 139 -9.89 15.18 9.17
CA LYS A 139 -10.46 14.05 9.93
C LYS A 139 -11.81 13.53 9.38
N GLY A 140 -12.53 14.35 8.62
CA GLY A 140 -13.78 13.97 7.94
C GLY A 140 -13.80 14.31 6.45
N LEU A 141 -12.63 14.58 5.85
CA LEU A 141 -12.52 14.87 4.42
C LEU A 141 -12.52 13.55 3.65
N LEU A 142 -13.50 13.38 2.75
CA LEU A 142 -13.50 12.27 1.80
C LEU A 142 -12.40 12.48 0.76
N LEU A 143 -11.65 11.43 0.45
CA LEU A 143 -10.66 11.46 -0.64
C LEU A 143 -11.38 11.36 -2.00
N GLU A 144 -10.67 11.68 -3.08
CA GLU A 144 -11.15 11.43 -4.44
C GLU A 144 -11.51 9.95 -4.62
N GLY A 145 -12.66 9.68 -5.23
CA GLY A 145 -13.24 8.33 -5.33
C GLY A 145 -14.27 8.02 -4.23
N ALA A 146 -14.24 8.67 -3.07
CA ALA A 146 -15.07 8.27 -1.93
C ALA A 146 -16.44 8.98 -1.82
N HIS A 147 -16.75 9.98 -2.65
CA HIS A 147 -17.93 10.85 -2.48
C HIS A 147 -19.22 10.20 -2.97
N GLY A 148 -19.17 9.53 -4.13
CA GLY A 148 -20.29 8.79 -4.73
C GLY A 148 -20.17 7.27 -4.61
N TRP A 149 -19.20 6.76 -3.84
CA TRP A 149 -18.98 5.32 -3.74
C TRP A 149 -20.08 4.63 -2.94
N SER A 150 -20.48 3.44 -3.42
CA SER A 150 -21.28 2.49 -2.64
C SER A 150 -20.90 1.06 -3.03
N PRO A 151 -21.16 0.06 -2.17
CA PRO A 151 -20.94 -1.35 -2.50
C PRO A 151 -21.68 -1.83 -3.77
N ASN A 152 -22.74 -1.13 -4.17
CA ASN A 152 -23.57 -1.46 -5.33
C ASN A 152 -23.25 -0.62 -6.58
N LEU A 153 -22.26 0.29 -6.52
CA LEU A 153 -21.92 1.18 -7.64
C LEU A 153 -21.55 0.40 -8.93
N PHE A 154 -20.98 -0.81 -8.79
CA PHE A 154 -20.67 -1.65 -9.94
C PHE A 154 -21.93 -2.05 -10.74
N ILE A 155 -23.10 -2.14 -10.10
CA ILE A 155 -24.37 -2.49 -10.76
C ILE A 155 -24.75 -1.39 -11.76
N GLN A 156 -24.58 -0.11 -11.37
CA GLN A 156 -24.80 1.01 -12.27
C GLN A 156 -23.87 0.91 -13.50
N ILE A 157 -22.59 0.61 -13.30
CA ILE A 157 -21.63 0.47 -14.39
C ILE A 157 -22.01 -0.70 -15.33
N VAL A 158 -22.43 -1.85 -14.79
CA VAL A 158 -22.92 -2.98 -15.60
C VAL A 158 -24.18 -2.62 -16.40
N GLN A 159 -25.12 -1.89 -15.80
CA GLN A 159 -26.42 -1.56 -16.42
C GLN A 159 -26.34 -0.42 -17.44
N GLU A 160 -25.61 0.65 -17.15
CA GLU A 160 -25.54 1.85 -18.00
C GLU A 160 -24.49 1.70 -19.12
N TYR A 161 -23.38 1.01 -18.85
CA TYR A 161 -22.25 0.90 -19.78
C TYR A 161 -22.12 -0.50 -20.40
N GLY A 162 -22.90 -1.49 -19.94
CA GLY A 162 -22.82 -2.86 -20.45
C GLY A 162 -21.45 -3.50 -20.25
N MET A 163 -20.71 -3.08 -19.22
CA MET A 163 -19.39 -3.63 -18.91
C MET A 163 -19.51 -4.97 -18.20
N ASP A 164 -18.47 -5.80 -18.33
CA ASP A 164 -18.38 -7.05 -17.58
C ASP A 164 -18.44 -6.82 -16.06
N VAL A 165 -19.05 -7.75 -15.34
CA VAL A 165 -19.35 -7.59 -13.90
C VAL A 165 -18.07 -7.52 -13.06
N ASP A 166 -17.04 -8.31 -13.40
CA ASP A 166 -15.80 -8.32 -12.63
C ASP A 166 -14.91 -7.13 -12.96
N VAL A 167 -14.99 -6.62 -14.21
CA VAL A 167 -14.40 -5.33 -14.59
C VAL A 167 -15.09 -4.18 -13.81
N ALA A 168 -16.41 -4.16 -13.74
CA ALA A 168 -17.15 -3.12 -13.02
C ALA A 168 -16.87 -3.14 -11.50
N ARG A 169 -16.82 -4.33 -10.89
CA ARG A 169 -16.41 -4.51 -9.48
C ARG A 169 -14.99 -4.02 -9.25
N HIS A 170 -14.05 -4.41 -10.11
CA HIS A 170 -12.67 -3.95 -10.01
C HIS A 170 -12.56 -2.42 -10.08
N LEU A 171 -13.17 -1.81 -11.11
CA LEU A 171 -13.10 -0.36 -11.30
C LEU A 171 -13.66 0.39 -10.08
N THR A 172 -14.80 -0.03 -9.53
CA THR A 172 -15.39 0.61 -8.33
C THR A 172 -14.63 0.31 -7.05
N GLY A 173 -13.89 -0.80 -6.98
CA GLY A 173 -13.01 -1.13 -5.85
C GLY A 173 -11.71 -0.33 -5.81
N ILE A 174 -11.16 0.03 -6.98
CA ILE A 174 -9.90 0.81 -7.08
C ILE A 174 -10.16 2.32 -7.17
N TYR A 175 -11.10 2.75 -8.02
CA TYR A 175 -11.30 4.16 -8.36
C TYR A 175 -12.50 4.80 -7.68
N GLY A 176 -13.29 4.03 -6.92
CA GLY A 176 -14.48 4.53 -6.26
C GLY A 176 -15.51 5.11 -7.24
N ASP A 177 -16.02 6.31 -6.95
CA ASP A 177 -16.91 7.08 -7.85
C ASP A 177 -16.29 7.45 -9.20
N LYS A 178 -14.96 7.55 -9.31
CA LYS A 178 -14.26 7.85 -10.58
C LYS A 178 -14.32 6.68 -11.57
N ALA A 179 -14.75 5.50 -11.13
CA ALA A 179 -15.06 4.37 -12.00
C ALA A 179 -16.08 4.75 -13.09
N ILE A 180 -17.04 5.64 -12.80
CA ILE A 180 -17.98 6.17 -13.81
C ILE A 180 -17.24 6.95 -14.89
N THR A 181 -16.28 7.81 -14.52
CA THR A 181 -15.46 8.57 -15.48
C THR A 181 -14.65 7.62 -16.38
N ILE A 182 -14.12 6.53 -15.83
CA ILE A 182 -13.36 5.51 -16.58
C ILE A 182 -14.28 4.70 -17.51
N ALA A 183 -15.49 4.36 -17.05
CA ALA A 183 -16.51 3.71 -17.88
C ALA A 183 -16.91 4.58 -19.09
N ASN A 184 -17.11 5.89 -18.88
CA ASN A 184 -17.37 6.86 -19.97
C ASN A 184 -16.25 6.95 -21.02
N MET A 185 -14.99 6.71 -20.62
CA MET A 185 -13.84 6.72 -21.54
C MET A 185 -13.59 5.36 -22.21
N SER A 186 -14.34 4.33 -21.85
CA SER A 186 -14.16 2.97 -22.39
C SER A 186 -14.64 2.86 -23.83
N LYS A 187 -13.94 2.06 -24.63
CA LYS A 187 -14.27 1.81 -26.04
C LYS A 187 -15.25 0.65 -26.19
N LEU A 188 -16.04 0.69 -27.27
CA LEU A 188 -16.87 -0.43 -27.72
C LEU A 188 -15.99 -1.64 -28.06
N THR A 189 -16.45 -2.82 -27.67
CA THR A 189 -15.78 -4.10 -27.94
C THR A 189 -16.10 -4.66 -29.32
N GLY A 190 -17.24 -4.27 -29.90
CA GLY A 190 -17.85 -4.92 -31.07
C GLY A 190 -18.57 -6.24 -30.76
N LEU A 191 -18.68 -6.63 -29.48
CA LEU A 191 -19.38 -7.83 -29.03
C LEU A 191 -20.82 -7.50 -28.62
N ARG A 192 -21.68 -8.53 -28.56
CA ARG A 192 -23.01 -8.43 -27.93
C ARG A 192 -22.90 -8.21 -26.41
N TRP A 193 -21.87 -8.78 -25.79
CA TRP A 193 -21.52 -8.61 -24.39
C TRP A 193 -20.03 -8.96 -24.16
N PRO A 194 -19.29 -8.25 -23.29
CA PRO A 194 -19.62 -6.92 -22.77
C PRO A 194 -19.63 -5.88 -23.90
N ILE A 195 -20.43 -4.82 -23.76
CA ILE A 195 -20.61 -3.77 -24.78
C ILE A 195 -19.41 -2.81 -24.77
N LEU A 196 -19.03 -2.33 -23.58
CA LEU A 196 -17.89 -1.45 -23.35
C LEU A 196 -16.81 -2.13 -22.50
N GLY A 197 -15.56 -1.75 -22.75
CA GLY A 197 -14.40 -2.22 -22.02
C GLY A 197 -13.91 -3.58 -22.48
N LYS A 198 -12.60 -3.70 -22.68
CA LYS A 198 -11.94 -4.97 -22.99
C LYS A 198 -11.27 -5.49 -21.72
N ASN A 199 -11.54 -6.73 -21.34
CA ASN A 199 -10.68 -7.41 -20.37
C ASN A 199 -9.34 -7.73 -21.06
N TYR A 200 -8.26 -7.14 -20.54
CA TYR A 200 -6.91 -7.31 -21.09
C TYR A 200 -6.17 -8.52 -20.51
N ILE A 201 -6.65 -9.08 -19.39
CA ILE A 201 -6.04 -10.24 -18.73
C ILE A 201 -7.14 -11.25 -18.38
N PRO A 202 -7.30 -12.33 -19.17
CA PRO A 202 -8.24 -13.40 -18.84
C PRO A 202 -8.00 -13.91 -17.42
N ASN A 203 -9.06 -14.02 -16.62
CA ASN A 203 -9.05 -14.50 -15.25
C ASN A 203 -8.19 -13.69 -14.23
N SER A 204 -7.83 -12.43 -14.51
CA SER A 204 -7.25 -11.56 -13.49
C SER A 204 -8.11 -10.33 -13.20
N HIS A 205 -8.09 -9.90 -11.94
CA HIS A 205 -8.65 -8.62 -11.50
C HIS A 205 -7.58 -7.51 -11.45
N LEU A 206 -6.41 -7.67 -12.07
CA LEU A 206 -5.31 -6.72 -11.98
C LEU A 206 -5.27 -5.78 -13.19
N PHE A 207 -5.30 -4.47 -12.92
CA PHE A 207 -5.07 -3.42 -13.90
C PHE A 207 -4.01 -2.46 -13.33
N GLU A 208 -2.85 -2.36 -13.96
CA GLU A 208 -1.78 -1.47 -13.49
C GLU A 208 -2.08 0.01 -13.77
N GLN A 209 -1.84 0.86 -12.77
CA GLN A 209 -1.49 2.26 -12.98
C GLN A 209 -0.33 2.62 -12.03
N LYS A 210 0.83 2.95 -12.60
CA LYS A 210 2.09 3.13 -11.85
C LYS A 210 2.14 4.46 -11.09
N LEU A 211 2.59 4.39 -9.83
CA LEU A 211 3.03 5.54 -9.02
C LEU A 211 4.29 5.16 -8.23
N ASN A 212 5.36 5.98 -8.33
CA ASN A 212 6.65 5.76 -7.66
C ASN A 212 6.76 6.60 -6.36
N MET A 213 7.32 6.05 -5.26
CA MET A 213 7.75 6.76 -4.04
C MET A 213 8.93 6.02 -3.30
N HIS A 214 9.67 6.68 -2.37
CA HIS A 214 11.00 6.29 -1.78
C HIS A 214 10.99 6.42 -0.21
N ALA A 215 11.95 5.99 0.67
CA ALA A 215 13.05 5.00 0.75
C ALA A 215 13.53 4.88 2.25
N GLY A 216 14.47 3.97 2.66
CA GLY A 216 14.75 3.66 4.09
C GLY A 216 15.52 2.36 4.49
N ASN A 217 14.86 1.33 5.08
CA ASN A 217 15.33 -0.08 5.31
C ASN A 217 14.37 -1.18 4.71
N MET A 218 14.83 -2.29 4.11
CA MET A 218 14.06 -3.09 3.09
C MET A 218 12.96 -4.06 3.61
N LEU A 219 11.70 -3.80 3.26
CA LEU A 219 10.53 -4.69 3.43
C LEU A 219 10.34 -5.60 2.21
N VAL A 220 10.63 -6.89 2.32
CA VAL A 220 10.26 -7.88 1.28
C VAL A 220 8.84 -8.37 1.47
N MET A 221 8.07 -8.43 0.38
CA MET A 221 6.69 -8.93 0.37
C MET A 221 6.47 -9.78 -0.89
N LEU A 222 5.83 -10.94 -0.71
CA LEU A 222 5.58 -11.93 -1.74
C LEU A 222 4.09 -11.97 -2.10
N LEU A 223 3.82 -12.08 -3.39
CA LEU A 223 2.53 -12.55 -3.91
C LEU A 223 2.67 -14.05 -4.19
N ILE A 224 1.85 -14.86 -3.54
CA ILE A 224 1.82 -16.32 -3.59
C ILE A 224 0.40 -16.74 -3.96
N PHE A 225 0.26 -17.86 -4.67
CA PHE A 225 -1.03 -18.39 -5.12
C PHE A 225 -2.08 -18.54 -4.01
#